data_AF-A0A1V5K9T2-F1
#
_entry.id   AF-A0A1V5K9T2-F1
#
_cell.length_a   1.000
_cell.length_b   1.000
_cell.length_c   1.000
_cell.angle_alpha   90.00
_cell.angle_beta   90.00
_cell.angle_gamma   90.00
#
_symmetry.space_group_name_H-M   'P 1'
#
loop_
_entity.id
_entity.type
_entity.pdbx_description
1 polymer ?
#
loop_
_entity_poly.entity_id
_entity_poly.type
_entity_poly.pdbx_seq_one_letter_code
_entity_poly.pdbx_strand_id
1 'polypeptide(L)'
;MLPPDDFPFTTGWGFLVSEKVTEVLRRLGVPGIDYYRSEIICPDGEVIPGYASLNILKSVSCMNRERSVFDTRTIAESLSYYGIHGLYVDQDRIPADALVFRLLEDRTALLVHERVKEELEATGVRGIQFVPTLNLQPSRQTSSASSKASPRPRSDDRPLSRAMASAGVRFDAPESGHELFEAILDARFVDAARIADSMDEEDVWAYLGRTCINGPDLRVYGFWVSRLLMEEKPAHHFWAAMGFMQPLVGFEGGLLPSLMHLRRAIDLEPNEIRNKAMAFVLYGSVSPQAFPRSEAILIGRDVVAANPGDDLADKLRAIESGKLWGDPEDWVTLPKEGVEQMKSVVKSQSLSPDQLRFLSDLVFGKSADSVAHAKLLDRDSLQQVFGLFSKIRGDVLAYGYWVYRLLQGETAQDRITTTRPANCQRSPGAWQERPRLRCPMPVGQPNWIQRMRTIGT
;
A
#
# COMPACT_ATOMS: atom_id res chain seq x y z
N MET A 1 21.34 -10.12 8.31
CA MET A 1 19.86 -9.97 8.26
C MET A 1 19.28 -10.81 9.39
N LEU A 2 18.27 -10.32 10.13
CA LEU A 2 17.60 -11.16 11.13
C LEU A 2 16.78 -12.23 10.41
N PRO A 3 16.76 -13.49 10.88
CA PRO A 3 15.93 -14.51 10.26
C PRO A 3 14.45 -14.13 10.40
N PRO A 4 13.62 -14.39 9.37
CA PRO A 4 12.18 -14.14 9.44
C PRO A 4 11.55 -14.83 10.66
N ASP A 5 10.47 -14.25 11.16
CA ASP A 5 9.70 -14.83 12.24
C ASP A 5 9.07 -16.17 11.82
N ASP A 6 8.67 -16.97 12.80
CA ASP A 6 8.00 -18.25 12.54
C ASP A 6 6.62 -18.08 11.89
N PHE A 7 6.04 -16.89 12.01
CA PHE A 7 4.77 -16.51 11.43
C PHE A 7 4.89 -15.10 10.83
N PRO A 8 5.59 -14.94 9.69
CA PRO A 8 5.78 -13.62 9.09
C PRO A 8 4.43 -13.06 8.63
N PHE A 9 4.24 -11.76 8.85
CA PHE A 9 3.06 -11.06 8.35
C PHE A 9 3.00 -11.12 6.83
N THR A 10 1.91 -11.64 6.26
CA THR A 10 1.64 -11.62 4.83
C THR A 10 0.45 -10.72 4.54
N THR A 11 0.49 -9.98 3.43
CA THR A 11 -0.63 -9.12 2.99
C THR A 11 -1.76 -9.90 2.32
N GLY A 12 -1.57 -11.22 2.10
CA GLY A 12 -2.53 -12.10 1.47
C GLY A 12 -3.43 -12.88 2.44
N TRP A 13 -4.40 -13.59 1.89
CA TRP A 13 -5.35 -14.44 2.63
C TRP A 13 -4.73 -15.75 3.15
N GLY A 14 -3.55 -16.09 2.64
CA GLY A 14 -2.76 -17.26 3.04
C GLY A 14 -1.80 -16.92 4.18
N PHE A 15 -1.65 -17.84 5.11
CA PHE A 15 -0.68 -17.72 6.19
C PHE A 15 0.62 -18.37 5.76
N LEU A 16 1.73 -17.64 5.79
CA LEU A 16 3.05 -18.22 5.64
C LEU A 16 3.57 -18.56 7.04
N VAL A 17 4.05 -19.79 7.25
CA VAL A 17 4.50 -20.26 8.56
C VAL A 17 5.79 -21.06 8.44
N SER A 18 6.64 -21.02 9.45
CA SER A 18 7.85 -21.83 9.50
C SER A 18 7.53 -23.31 9.75
N GLU A 19 8.49 -24.18 9.45
CA GLU A 19 8.41 -25.61 9.71
C GLU A 19 8.07 -25.92 11.17
N LYS A 20 8.61 -25.11 12.10
CA LYS A 20 8.35 -25.18 13.54
C LYS A 20 6.86 -25.07 13.86
N VAL A 21 6.14 -24.13 13.25
CA VAL A 21 4.68 -23.98 13.41
C VAL A 21 3.96 -25.20 12.82
N THR A 22 4.38 -25.64 11.62
CA THR A 22 3.74 -26.81 10.99
C THR A 22 3.91 -28.09 11.81
N GLU A 23 5.05 -28.27 12.47
CA GLU A 23 5.32 -29.43 13.33
C GLU A 23 4.40 -29.44 14.56
N VAL A 24 4.23 -28.28 15.22
CA VAL A 24 3.29 -28.14 16.34
C VAL A 24 1.87 -28.51 15.92
N LEU A 25 1.39 -27.97 14.80
CA LEU A 25 0.03 -28.22 14.32
C LEU A 25 -0.18 -29.68 13.86
N ARG A 26 0.82 -30.30 13.23
CA ARG A 26 0.78 -31.72 12.86
C ARG A 26 0.79 -32.63 14.09
N ARG A 27 1.66 -32.35 15.07
CA ARG A 27 1.75 -33.11 16.33
C ARG A 27 0.44 -33.09 17.11
N LEU A 28 -0.24 -31.94 17.11
CA LEU A 28 -1.57 -31.80 17.73
C LEU A 28 -2.70 -32.43 16.93
N GLY A 29 -2.44 -32.91 15.71
CA GLY A 29 -3.45 -33.53 14.85
C GLY A 29 -4.56 -32.55 14.46
N VAL A 30 -4.24 -31.27 14.25
CA VAL A 30 -5.24 -30.24 13.95
C VAL A 30 -5.93 -30.56 12.61
N PRO A 31 -7.24 -30.83 12.60
CA PRO A 31 -7.95 -31.22 11.38
C PRO A 31 -8.17 -30.03 10.44
N GLY A 32 -8.28 -30.29 9.14
CA GLY A 32 -8.67 -29.27 8.15
C GLY A 32 -7.58 -28.25 7.83
N ILE A 33 -6.30 -28.62 7.94
CA ILE A 33 -5.17 -27.81 7.50
C ILE A 33 -4.44 -28.50 6.35
N ASP A 34 -4.32 -27.79 5.24
CA ASP A 34 -3.42 -28.14 4.15
C ASP A 34 -2.11 -27.33 4.24
N TYR A 35 -1.01 -28.01 3.96
CA TYR A 35 0.33 -27.42 3.96
C TYR A 35 0.90 -27.45 2.55
N TYR A 36 1.31 -26.30 2.04
CA TYR A 36 2.01 -26.18 0.76
C TYR A 36 3.43 -25.70 1.03
N ARG A 37 4.43 -26.50 0.69
CA ARG A 37 5.84 -26.11 0.85
C ARG A 37 6.09 -24.77 0.15
N SER A 38 6.74 -23.86 0.85
CA SER A 38 7.01 -22.50 0.36
C SER A 38 8.43 -22.09 0.75
N GLU A 39 8.97 -21.13 0.01
CA GLU A 39 10.29 -20.56 0.25
C GLU A 39 10.12 -19.04 0.23
N ILE A 40 10.85 -18.33 1.09
CA ILE A 40 10.89 -16.87 1.07
C ILE A 40 12.02 -16.46 0.14
N ILE A 41 11.74 -15.58 -0.82
CA ILE A 41 12.76 -15.00 -1.71
C ILE A 41 12.96 -13.56 -1.27
N CYS A 42 14.14 -13.27 -0.72
CA CYS A 42 14.53 -11.94 -0.29
C CYS A 42 14.79 -11.02 -1.51
N PRO A 43 14.76 -9.68 -1.33
CA PRO A 43 15.02 -8.73 -2.42
C PRO A 43 16.41 -8.86 -3.07
N ASP A 44 17.40 -9.35 -2.33
CA ASP A 44 18.75 -9.64 -2.83
C ASP A 44 18.86 -10.99 -3.57
N GLY A 45 17.75 -11.74 -3.66
CA GLY A 45 17.66 -13.06 -4.27
C GLY A 45 18.00 -14.22 -3.34
N GLU A 46 18.32 -13.97 -2.06
CA GLU A 46 18.51 -15.05 -1.07
C GLU A 46 17.20 -15.85 -0.92
N VAL A 47 17.32 -17.18 -0.91
CA VAL A 47 16.18 -18.08 -0.72
C VAL A 47 16.26 -18.67 0.68
N ILE A 48 15.23 -18.41 1.49
CA ILE A 48 15.09 -18.94 2.85
C ILE A 48 14.10 -20.11 2.81
N PRO A 49 14.58 -21.37 2.92
CA PRO A 49 13.71 -22.55 2.95
C PRO A 49 13.06 -22.74 4.33
N GLY A 50 12.28 -23.82 4.48
CA GLY A 50 11.70 -24.20 5.78
C GLY A 50 10.39 -23.48 6.10
N TYR A 51 9.66 -23.01 5.08
CA TYR A 51 8.36 -22.39 5.24
C TYR A 51 7.26 -23.19 4.51
N ALA A 52 6.02 -22.95 4.89
CA ALA A 52 4.85 -23.47 4.22
C ALA A 52 3.73 -22.43 4.21
N SER A 53 3.01 -22.36 3.09
CA SER A 53 1.70 -21.71 3.05
C SER A 53 0.69 -22.64 3.70
N LEU A 54 0.02 -22.14 4.73
CA LEU A 54 -0.98 -22.84 5.52
C LEU A 54 -2.37 -22.42 5.06
N ASN A 55 -3.15 -23.39 4.57
CA ASN A 55 -4.54 -23.20 4.18
C ASN A 55 -5.46 -23.89 5.20
N ILE A 56 -6.37 -23.11 5.76
CA ILE A 56 -7.31 -23.57 6.80
C ILE A 56 -8.66 -23.76 6.12
N LEU A 57 -9.05 -25.02 5.94
CA LEU A 57 -10.25 -25.40 5.21
C LEU A 57 -11.52 -25.22 6.05
N LYS A 58 -11.40 -25.35 7.38
CA LYS A 58 -12.53 -25.24 8.30
C LYS A 58 -12.88 -23.78 8.55
N SER A 59 -14.13 -23.42 8.25
CA SER A 59 -14.73 -22.13 8.61
C SER A 59 -15.96 -22.38 9.49
N VAL A 60 -16.12 -21.63 10.57
CA VAL A 60 -17.22 -21.82 11.53
C VAL A 60 -17.92 -20.48 11.74
N SER A 61 -19.25 -20.48 11.61
CA SER A 61 -20.09 -19.35 12.02
C SER A 61 -20.42 -19.52 13.49
N CYS A 62 -19.67 -18.84 14.35
CA CYS A 62 -19.87 -18.86 15.79
C CYS A 62 -19.84 -17.46 16.41
N MET A 63 -19.79 -16.39 15.61
CA MET A 63 -19.84 -15.03 16.15
C MET A 63 -21.23 -14.74 16.70
N ASN A 64 -21.30 -14.39 17.99
CA ASN A 64 -22.52 -13.86 18.59
C ASN A 64 -22.68 -12.40 18.14
N ARG A 65 -23.52 -12.18 17.11
CA ARG A 65 -23.69 -10.85 16.51
C ARG A 65 -24.36 -9.84 17.43
N GLU A 66 -25.13 -10.29 18.41
CA GLU A 66 -25.82 -9.41 19.36
C GLU A 66 -24.87 -8.85 20.43
N ARG A 67 -23.87 -9.64 20.83
CA ARG A 67 -22.92 -9.27 21.89
C ARG A 67 -21.59 -8.76 21.36
N SER A 68 -21.20 -9.16 20.15
CA SER A 68 -19.94 -8.72 19.53
C SER A 68 -20.01 -7.25 19.13
N VAL A 69 -18.87 -6.57 19.24
CA VAL A 69 -18.70 -5.19 18.79
C VAL A 69 -17.92 -5.22 17.49
N PHE A 70 -18.56 -4.87 16.40
CA PHE A 70 -17.95 -4.88 15.07
C PHE A 70 -18.56 -3.81 14.16
N ASP A 71 -17.79 -3.38 13.18
CA ASP A 71 -18.28 -2.58 12.06
C ASP A 71 -18.39 -3.44 10.81
N THR A 72 -19.44 -3.26 10.02
CA THR A 72 -19.54 -3.87 8.68
C THR A 72 -19.05 -2.87 7.63
N ARG A 73 -18.08 -3.28 6.82
CA ARG A 73 -17.63 -2.52 5.65
C ARG A 73 -17.91 -3.32 4.40
N THR A 74 -18.75 -2.80 3.52
CA THR A 74 -18.99 -3.39 2.20
C THR A 74 -17.94 -2.83 1.24
N ILE A 75 -17.03 -3.68 0.77
CA ILE A 75 -15.96 -3.31 -0.18
C ILE A 75 -16.47 -3.44 -1.62
N ALA A 76 -17.37 -4.40 -1.87
CA ALA A 76 -18.08 -4.62 -3.12
C ALA A 76 -19.47 -5.23 -2.83
N GLU A 77 -20.40 -5.20 -3.78
CA GLU A 77 -21.79 -5.67 -3.61
C GLU A 77 -21.92 -7.08 -2.97
N SER A 78 -20.91 -7.94 -3.13
CA SER A 78 -20.87 -9.30 -2.58
C SER A 78 -19.83 -9.53 -1.48
N LEU A 79 -19.01 -8.52 -1.15
CA LEU A 79 -17.91 -8.66 -0.19
C LEU A 79 -18.09 -7.69 0.98
N SER A 80 -18.58 -8.23 2.10
CA SER A 80 -18.63 -7.53 3.39
C SER A 80 -17.50 -8.02 4.29
N TYR A 81 -16.76 -7.07 4.85
CA TYR A 81 -15.73 -7.28 5.86
C TYR A 81 -16.24 -6.83 7.22
N TYR A 82 -15.94 -7.58 8.29
CA TYR A 82 -16.29 -7.23 9.66
C TYR A 82 -15.04 -6.74 10.38
N GLY A 83 -14.99 -5.45 10.71
CA GLY A 83 -13.97 -4.90 11.60
C GLY A 83 -14.29 -5.27 13.04
N ILE A 84 -13.78 -6.39 13.53
CA ILE A 84 -14.12 -6.92 14.86
C ILE A 84 -13.29 -6.24 15.96
N HIS A 85 -13.95 -5.36 16.73
CA HIS A 85 -13.35 -4.70 17.90
C HIS A 85 -13.47 -5.54 19.17
N GLY A 86 -14.56 -6.30 19.29
CA GLY A 86 -14.83 -7.21 20.39
C GLY A 86 -15.57 -8.45 19.91
N LEU A 87 -15.00 -9.64 20.16
CA LEU A 87 -15.54 -10.91 19.68
C LEU A 87 -16.13 -11.72 20.84
N TYR A 88 -17.44 -11.96 20.78
CA TYR A 88 -18.13 -12.98 21.56
C TYR A 88 -18.43 -14.16 20.65
N VAL A 89 -18.12 -15.37 21.12
CA VAL A 89 -18.38 -16.60 20.37
C VAL A 89 -19.40 -17.48 21.09
N ASP A 90 -20.36 -18.00 20.32
CA ASP A 90 -21.33 -19.01 20.74
C ASP A 90 -20.63 -20.38 20.77
N GLN A 91 -20.19 -20.79 21.95
CA GLN A 91 -19.35 -22.00 22.14
C GLN A 91 -20.04 -23.28 21.66
N ASP A 92 -21.36 -23.36 21.80
CA ASP A 92 -22.20 -24.48 21.35
C ASP A 92 -22.22 -24.65 19.82
N ARG A 93 -21.84 -23.61 19.07
CA ARG A 93 -21.71 -23.64 17.61
C ARG A 93 -20.33 -24.06 17.13
N ILE A 94 -19.36 -24.22 18.03
CA ILE A 94 -18.00 -24.63 17.71
C ILE A 94 -17.92 -26.16 17.75
N PRO A 95 -17.55 -26.83 16.63
CA PRO A 95 -17.40 -28.28 16.64
C PRO A 95 -16.35 -28.73 17.67
N ALA A 96 -16.62 -29.79 18.42
CA ALA A 96 -15.76 -30.27 19.51
C ALA A 96 -14.33 -30.65 19.07
N ASP A 97 -14.15 -30.98 17.79
CA ASP A 97 -12.87 -31.31 17.16
C ASP A 97 -12.13 -30.09 16.57
N ALA A 98 -12.72 -28.89 16.62
CA ALA A 98 -12.16 -27.69 16.00
C ALA A 98 -11.05 -27.08 16.87
N LEU A 99 -9.80 -27.43 16.56
CA LEU A 99 -8.63 -26.83 17.23
C LEU A 99 -8.17 -25.50 16.61
N VAL A 100 -8.34 -25.35 15.29
CA VAL A 100 -8.01 -24.14 14.53
C VAL A 100 -9.02 -23.98 13.40
N PHE A 101 -9.61 -22.79 13.24
CA PHE A 101 -10.57 -22.53 12.17
C PHE A 101 -10.70 -21.03 11.87
N ARG A 102 -11.20 -20.71 10.67
CA ARG A 102 -11.55 -19.33 10.29
C ARG A 102 -12.95 -18.97 10.77
N LEU A 103 -13.15 -17.73 11.22
CA LEU A 103 -14.50 -17.23 11.46
C LEU A 103 -15.22 -17.07 10.11
N LEU A 104 -16.45 -17.58 9.99
CA LEU A 104 -17.18 -17.46 8.72
C LEU A 104 -17.54 -16.00 8.41
N GLU A 105 -17.85 -15.23 9.45
CA GLU A 105 -18.20 -13.82 9.37
C GLU A 105 -16.99 -12.95 9.00
N ASP A 106 -15.81 -13.26 9.51
CA ASP A 106 -14.56 -12.60 9.15
C ASP A 106 -13.48 -13.62 8.78
N ARG A 107 -13.31 -13.83 7.47
CA ARG A 107 -12.33 -14.77 6.92
C ARG A 107 -10.87 -14.42 7.27
N THR A 108 -10.59 -13.21 7.74
CA THR A 108 -9.27 -12.79 8.23
C THR A 108 -9.05 -13.18 9.69
N ALA A 109 -10.12 -13.39 10.45
CA ALA A 109 -10.05 -13.82 11.84
C ALA A 109 -9.77 -15.32 11.95
N LEU A 110 -8.64 -15.64 12.59
CA LEU A 110 -8.24 -17.00 12.92
C LEU A 110 -8.50 -17.27 14.40
N LEU A 111 -9.33 -18.28 14.68
CA LEU A 111 -9.60 -18.75 16.03
C LEU A 111 -8.81 -20.02 16.31
N VAL A 112 -8.19 -20.05 17.49
CA VAL A 112 -7.39 -21.18 17.96
C VAL A 112 -7.87 -21.61 19.34
N HIS A 113 -7.91 -22.93 19.54
CA HIS A 113 -8.14 -23.52 20.85
C HIS A 113 -6.93 -23.24 21.76
N GLU A 114 -7.18 -23.03 23.06
CA GLU A 114 -6.15 -22.72 24.07
C GLU A 114 -4.96 -23.70 24.03
N ARG A 115 -5.22 -25.01 23.98
CA ARG A 115 -4.18 -26.04 23.77
C ARG A 115 -3.20 -25.75 22.61
N VAL A 116 -3.67 -25.20 21.49
CA VAL A 116 -2.78 -24.85 20.35
C VAL A 116 -1.91 -23.65 20.70
N LYS A 117 -2.48 -22.63 21.37
CA LYS A 117 -1.73 -21.47 21.88
C LYS A 117 -0.62 -21.92 22.82
N GLU A 118 -0.94 -22.71 23.83
CA GLU A 118 0.02 -23.16 24.85
C GLU A 118 1.21 -23.89 24.22
N GLU A 119 0.96 -24.74 23.23
CA GLU A 119 2.01 -25.49 22.53
C GLU A 119 2.88 -24.59 21.63
N LEU A 120 2.27 -23.61 20.94
CA LEU A 120 3.02 -22.64 20.16
C LEU A 120 3.90 -21.76 21.06
N GLU A 121 3.37 -21.32 22.21
CA GLU A 121 4.10 -20.55 23.22
C GLU A 121 5.23 -21.38 23.85
N ALA A 122 4.96 -22.62 24.26
CA ALA A 122 5.96 -23.53 24.83
C ALA A 122 7.10 -23.86 23.86
N THR A 123 6.80 -23.93 22.56
CA THR A 123 7.82 -24.12 21.51
C THR A 123 8.60 -22.82 21.24
N GLY A 124 8.15 -21.67 21.74
CA GLY A 124 8.79 -20.37 21.53
C GLY A 124 8.66 -19.88 20.09
N VAL A 125 7.48 -20.05 19.49
CA VAL A 125 7.16 -19.54 18.14
C VAL A 125 7.11 -18.01 18.16
N ARG A 126 7.74 -17.36 17.17
CA ARG A 126 7.77 -15.89 17.01
C ARG A 126 6.75 -15.40 15.97
N GLY A 127 6.42 -14.11 16.01
CA GLY A 127 5.52 -13.47 15.02
C GLY A 127 4.01 -13.64 15.26
N ILE A 128 3.61 -14.29 16.35
CA ILE A 128 2.20 -14.49 16.72
C ILE A 128 1.83 -13.69 17.97
N GLN A 129 0.67 -13.03 17.94
CA GLN A 129 0.04 -12.41 19.11
C GLN A 129 -1.29 -13.10 19.37
N PHE A 130 -1.46 -13.68 20.55
CA PHE A 130 -2.75 -14.22 20.97
C PHE A 130 -3.58 -13.13 21.65
N VAL A 131 -4.81 -12.93 21.17
CA VAL A 131 -5.77 -11.98 21.72
C VAL A 131 -6.95 -12.77 22.28
N PRO A 132 -7.30 -12.62 23.57
CA PRO A 132 -8.44 -13.34 24.13
C PRO A 132 -9.75 -12.92 23.45
N THR A 133 -10.68 -13.86 23.33
CA THR A 133 -12.09 -13.54 23.06
C THR A 133 -12.72 -12.88 24.29
N LEU A 134 -13.70 -11.99 24.11
CA LEU A 134 -14.33 -11.24 25.21
C LEU A 134 -15.30 -12.10 26.05
N ASN A 135 -15.29 -13.42 25.88
CA ASN A 135 -16.21 -14.35 26.54
C ASN A 135 -16.12 -14.39 28.08
N LEU A 136 -15.17 -13.68 28.68
CA LEU A 136 -14.94 -13.70 30.12
C LEU A 136 -15.75 -12.61 30.84
N GLN A 137 -17.07 -12.81 30.93
CA GLN A 137 -17.86 -12.77 32.19
C GLN A 137 -19.35 -13.08 31.87
N PRO A 138 -20.00 -14.00 32.60
CA PRO A 138 -21.45 -14.12 32.57
C PRO A 138 -22.08 -12.89 33.24
N SER A 139 -22.40 -11.87 32.45
CA SER A 139 -23.17 -10.73 32.96
C SER A 139 -24.57 -11.21 33.34
N ARG A 140 -24.89 -11.24 34.63
CA ARG A 140 -26.28 -11.26 35.13
C ARG A 140 -27.02 -10.09 34.49
N GLN A 141 -27.85 -10.38 33.50
CA GLN A 141 -28.78 -9.39 32.95
C GLN A 141 -29.79 -9.02 34.04
N THR A 142 -29.68 -7.80 34.55
CA THR A 142 -30.81 -7.14 35.22
C THR A 142 -31.51 -6.31 34.18
N SER A 143 -32.76 -6.67 33.92
CA SER A 143 -33.66 -5.94 33.05
C SER A 143 -34.00 -4.57 33.65
N SER A 144 -33.79 -3.49 32.91
CA SER A 144 -34.54 -2.26 33.15
C SER A 144 -34.87 -1.52 31.85
N ALA A 145 -36.17 -1.57 31.55
CA ALA A 145 -37.04 -0.53 31.04
C ALA A 145 -36.56 0.41 29.90
N SER A 146 -37.28 0.24 28.78
CA SER A 146 -37.55 1.22 27.73
C SER A 146 -37.78 2.64 28.26
N SER A 147 -37.01 3.60 27.74
CA SER A 147 -37.37 5.03 27.77
C SER A 147 -37.55 5.55 26.35
N LYS A 148 -38.65 6.27 26.15
CA LYS A 148 -39.07 6.89 24.90
C LYS A 148 -38.05 7.94 24.45
N ALA A 149 -37.61 7.84 23.20
CA ALA A 149 -36.70 8.79 22.58
C ALA A 149 -37.43 10.11 22.27
N SER A 150 -37.00 11.19 22.93
CA SER A 150 -37.21 12.56 22.45
C SER A 150 -36.32 12.82 21.23
N PRO A 151 -36.67 13.77 20.33
CA PRO A 151 -35.82 14.11 19.19
C PRO A 151 -34.51 14.68 19.73
N ARG A 152 -33.40 13.98 19.47
CA ARG A 152 -32.07 14.47 19.84
C ARG A 152 -31.77 15.74 19.02
N PRO A 153 -31.14 16.77 19.61
CA PRO A 153 -30.55 17.86 18.85
C PRO A 153 -29.57 17.25 17.83
N ARG A 154 -29.47 17.82 16.63
CA ARG A 154 -28.39 17.48 15.68
C ARG A 154 -27.05 17.80 16.38
N SER A 155 -26.48 16.82 17.06
CA SER A 155 -25.11 16.89 17.55
C SER A 155 -24.18 16.86 16.35
N ASP A 156 -23.08 17.63 16.40
CA ASP A 156 -21.94 17.64 15.46
C ASP A 156 -21.18 16.29 15.41
N ASP A 157 -21.90 15.18 15.54
CA ASP A 157 -21.37 13.84 15.67
C ASP A 157 -21.21 13.16 14.30
N ARG A 158 -20.91 13.98 13.28
CA ARG A 158 -20.72 13.48 11.91
C ARG A 158 -19.48 12.59 11.85
N PRO A 159 -19.51 11.50 11.08
CA PRO A 159 -18.34 10.63 10.89
C PRO A 159 -17.08 11.41 10.47
N LEU A 160 -17.24 12.45 9.66
CA LEU A 160 -16.16 13.35 9.26
C LEU A 160 -15.55 14.09 10.44
N SER A 161 -16.38 14.75 11.24
CA SER A 161 -15.94 15.48 12.44
C SER A 161 -15.15 14.57 13.39
N ARG A 162 -15.58 13.31 13.55
CA ARG A 162 -14.84 12.31 14.34
C ARG A 162 -13.52 11.88 13.70
N ALA A 163 -13.53 11.55 12.41
CA ALA A 163 -12.31 11.16 11.70
C ALA A 163 -11.26 12.28 11.72
N MET A 164 -11.68 13.52 11.53
CA MET A 164 -10.81 14.69 11.49
C MET A 164 -10.33 15.14 12.86
N ALA A 165 -11.21 15.09 13.88
CA ALA A 165 -10.78 15.27 15.26
C ALA A 165 -9.75 14.21 15.67
N SER A 166 -9.92 12.95 15.25
CA SER A 166 -8.95 11.88 15.54
C SER A 166 -7.61 12.07 14.83
N ALA A 167 -7.60 12.71 13.66
CA ALA A 167 -6.39 13.03 12.89
C ALA A 167 -5.75 14.37 13.29
N GLY A 168 -6.40 15.17 14.14
CA GLY A 168 -5.92 16.51 14.50
C GLY A 168 -5.95 17.52 13.34
N VAL A 169 -6.70 17.24 12.28
CA VAL A 169 -6.74 18.07 11.06
C VAL A 169 -7.98 18.97 11.11
N ARG A 170 -7.81 20.29 10.93
CA ARG A 170 -8.94 21.20 10.67
C ARG A 170 -9.27 21.19 9.18
N PHE A 171 -10.54 20.94 8.86
CA PHE A 171 -11.04 21.01 7.49
C PHE A 171 -11.60 22.40 7.21
N ASP A 172 -10.70 23.32 6.85
CA ASP A 172 -11.12 24.61 6.31
C ASP A 172 -11.53 24.37 4.86
N ALA A 173 -12.79 23.98 4.66
CA ALA A 173 -13.42 23.77 3.37
C ALA A 173 -14.85 24.32 3.39
N PRO A 174 -15.36 24.87 2.28
CA PRO A 174 -16.78 25.17 2.12
C PRO A 174 -17.64 23.92 2.38
N GLU A 175 -18.93 24.15 2.68
CA GLU A 175 -19.90 23.10 3.01
C GLU A 175 -19.96 21.98 1.95
N SER A 176 -19.89 22.34 0.66
CA SER A 176 -19.85 21.37 -0.44
C SER A 176 -18.64 20.41 -0.36
N GLY A 177 -17.48 20.90 0.08
CA GLY A 177 -16.30 20.07 0.29
C GLY A 177 -16.47 19.07 1.44
N HIS A 178 -17.18 19.47 2.51
CA HIS A 178 -17.52 18.56 3.62
C HIS A 178 -18.51 17.50 3.16
N GLU A 179 -19.57 17.91 2.46
CA GLU A 179 -20.60 17.00 1.93
C GLU A 179 -20.02 15.99 0.95
N LEU A 180 -19.14 16.44 0.03
CA LEU A 180 -18.44 15.58 -0.90
C LEU A 180 -17.62 14.52 -0.14
N PHE A 181 -16.84 14.96 0.84
CA PHE A 181 -15.98 14.07 1.61
C PHE A 181 -16.79 13.04 2.41
N GLU A 182 -17.88 13.45 3.07
CA GLU A 182 -18.80 12.54 3.76
C GLU A 182 -19.42 11.52 2.81
N ALA A 183 -19.90 11.97 1.65
CA ALA A 183 -20.46 11.08 0.65
C ALA A 183 -19.44 10.05 0.14
N ILE A 184 -18.17 10.44 -0.04
CA ILE A 184 -17.09 9.51 -0.41
C ILE A 184 -16.81 8.51 0.72
N LEU A 185 -16.70 8.97 1.96
CA LEU A 185 -16.42 8.10 3.11
C LEU A 185 -17.52 7.04 3.31
N ASP A 186 -18.78 7.43 3.10
CA ASP A 186 -19.96 6.58 3.20
C ASP A 186 -20.23 5.76 1.92
N ALA A 187 -19.34 5.83 0.92
CA ALA A 187 -19.48 5.18 -0.40
C ALA A 187 -20.77 5.54 -1.16
N ARG A 188 -21.35 6.72 -0.90
CA ARG A 188 -22.50 7.27 -1.63
C ARG A 188 -22.04 7.96 -2.92
N PHE A 189 -21.39 7.21 -3.80
CA PHE A 189 -20.67 7.78 -4.94
C PHE A 189 -21.54 8.55 -5.94
N VAL A 190 -22.81 8.18 -6.10
CA VAL A 190 -23.76 8.92 -6.95
C VAL A 190 -24.06 10.31 -6.37
N ASP A 191 -24.21 10.42 -5.05
CA ASP A 191 -24.41 11.71 -4.39
C ASP A 191 -23.12 12.53 -4.44
N ALA A 192 -21.98 11.89 -4.17
CA ALA A 192 -20.66 12.52 -4.27
C ALA A 192 -20.43 13.11 -5.68
N ALA A 193 -20.79 12.37 -6.74
CA ALA A 193 -20.68 12.83 -8.12
C ALA A 193 -21.51 14.09 -8.38
N ARG A 194 -22.78 14.12 -7.92
CA ARG A 194 -23.65 15.30 -8.07
C ARG A 194 -23.12 16.52 -7.32
N ILE A 195 -22.55 16.32 -6.13
CA ILE A 195 -21.92 17.40 -5.36
C ILE A 195 -20.70 17.91 -6.13
N ALA A 196 -19.85 17.00 -6.63
CA ALA A 196 -18.66 17.33 -7.39
C ALA A 196 -18.96 18.07 -8.71
N ASP A 197 -20.12 17.85 -9.34
CA ASP A 197 -20.53 18.58 -10.55
C ASP A 197 -20.74 20.09 -10.30
N SER A 198 -20.88 20.51 -9.04
CA SER A 198 -20.98 21.92 -8.63
C SER A 198 -19.65 22.55 -8.23
N MET A 199 -18.55 21.81 -8.35
CA MET A 199 -17.22 22.16 -7.86
C MET A 199 -16.20 22.20 -9.01
N ASP A 200 -15.11 22.93 -8.82
CA ASP A 200 -13.97 22.83 -9.74
C ASP A 200 -13.30 21.44 -9.62
N GLU A 201 -12.82 20.88 -10.73
CA GLU A 201 -12.20 19.55 -10.71
C GLU A 201 -10.92 19.51 -9.85
N GLU A 202 -10.15 20.61 -9.80
CA GLU A 202 -8.96 20.70 -8.96
C GLU A 202 -9.34 20.72 -7.48
N ASP A 203 -10.46 21.36 -7.11
CA ASP A 203 -10.99 21.34 -5.75
C ASP A 203 -11.46 19.93 -5.37
N VAL A 204 -12.22 19.26 -6.25
CA VAL A 204 -12.64 17.86 -6.06
C VAL A 204 -11.42 16.98 -5.84
N TRP A 205 -10.39 17.13 -6.68
CA TRP A 205 -9.13 16.41 -6.54
C TRP A 205 -8.43 16.68 -5.21
N ALA A 206 -8.34 17.95 -4.78
CA ALA A 206 -7.74 18.32 -3.51
C ALA A 206 -8.46 17.68 -2.32
N TYR A 207 -9.79 17.58 -2.36
CA TYR A 207 -10.58 16.89 -1.33
C TYR A 207 -10.36 15.38 -1.33
N LEU A 208 -10.33 14.76 -2.51
CA LEU A 208 -10.02 13.33 -2.64
C LEU A 208 -8.61 13.02 -2.11
N GLY A 209 -7.61 13.86 -2.40
CA GLY A 209 -6.27 13.71 -1.87
C GLY A 209 -6.23 13.68 -0.33
N ARG A 210 -7.11 14.45 0.32
CA ARG A 210 -7.24 14.44 1.79
C ARG A 210 -7.84 13.15 2.33
N THR A 211 -8.67 12.43 1.57
CA THR A 211 -9.20 11.12 2.01
C THR A 211 -8.08 10.07 2.14
N CYS A 212 -6.99 10.24 1.39
CA CYS A 212 -5.83 9.35 1.40
C CYS A 212 -4.71 9.78 2.36
N ILE A 213 -4.94 10.73 3.27
CA ILE A 213 -3.89 11.21 4.20
C ILE A 213 -3.35 10.08 5.10
N ASN A 214 -4.16 9.06 5.39
CA ASN A 214 -3.81 7.90 6.20
C ASN A 214 -3.38 6.68 5.38
N GLY A 215 -3.16 6.87 4.07
CA GLY A 215 -2.77 5.82 3.13
C GLY A 215 -3.76 5.65 1.96
N PRO A 216 -3.48 4.72 1.04
CA PRO A 216 -4.31 4.46 -0.13
C PRO A 216 -5.77 4.13 0.23
N ASP A 217 -6.72 4.80 -0.42
CA ASP A 217 -8.16 4.59 -0.22
C ASP A 217 -8.88 4.34 -1.56
N LEU A 218 -9.28 3.09 -1.80
CA LEU A 218 -9.99 2.70 -3.02
C LEU A 218 -11.33 3.41 -3.21
N ARG A 219 -11.90 4.07 -2.19
CA ARG A 219 -13.10 4.88 -2.33
C ARG A 219 -12.88 6.07 -3.28
N VAL A 220 -11.66 6.62 -3.35
CA VAL A 220 -11.30 7.65 -4.33
C VAL A 220 -11.46 7.12 -5.75
N TYR A 221 -11.01 5.90 -6.00
CA TYR A 221 -11.18 5.27 -7.30
C TYR A 221 -12.66 4.93 -7.58
N GLY A 222 -13.38 4.41 -6.58
CA GLY A 222 -14.81 4.13 -6.67
C GLY A 222 -15.64 5.37 -7.04
N PHE A 223 -15.29 6.54 -6.51
CA PHE A 223 -15.86 7.82 -6.89
C PHE A 223 -15.68 8.12 -8.40
N TRP A 224 -14.46 8.01 -8.93
CA TRP A 224 -14.20 8.26 -10.34
C TRP A 224 -14.89 7.25 -11.26
N VAL A 225 -14.94 5.97 -10.87
CA VAL A 225 -15.70 4.94 -11.59
C VAL A 225 -17.18 5.30 -11.62
N SER A 226 -17.76 5.76 -10.51
CA SER A 226 -19.16 6.21 -10.49
C SER A 226 -19.40 7.37 -11.45
N ARG A 227 -18.49 8.36 -11.52
CA ARG A 227 -18.61 9.45 -12.49
C ARG A 227 -18.52 8.95 -13.93
N LEU A 228 -17.60 8.02 -14.22
CA LEU A 228 -17.48 7.38 -15.54
C LEU A 228 -18.73 6.60 -15.96
N LEU A 229 -19.38 5.91 -15.02
CA LEU A 229 -20.63 5.18 -15.27
C LEU A 229 -21.82 6.13 -15.51
N MET A 230 -21.84 7.29 -14.86
CA MET A 230 -22.85 8.31 -15.09
C MET A 230 -22.63 9.02 -16.43
N GLU A 231 -21.37 9.37 -16.72
CA GLU A 231 -20.97 10.02 -17.96
C GLU A 231 -19.49 9.79 -18.25
N GLU A 232 -19.20 9.12 -19.37
CA GLU A 232 -17.82 8.86 -19.78
C GLU A 232 -17.20 10.12 -20.39
N LYS A 233 -16.27 10.75 -19.66
CA LYS A 233 -15.51 11.95 -20.10
C LYS A 233 -14.00 11.70 -20.08
N PRO A 234 -13.23 12.33 -21.00
CA PRO A 234 -11.76 12.29 -20.96
C PRO A 234 -11.21 12.72 -19.59
N ALA A 235 -11.75 13.80 -19.02
CA ALA A 235 -11.32 14.32 -17.71
C ALA A 235 -11.53 13.31 -16.57
N HIS A 236 -12.65 12.58 -16.55
CA HIS A 236 -12.90 11.54 -15.54
C HIS A 236 -11.87 10.41 -15.64
N HIS A 237 -11.51 10.00 -16.86
CA HIS A 237 -10.45 9.03 -17.08
C HIS A 237 -9.08 9.56 -16.62
N PHE A 238 -8.75 10.81 -16.95
CA PHE A 238 -7.52 11.44 -16.49
C PHE A 238 -7.40 11.40 -14.96
N TRP A 239 -8.44 11.84 -14.24
CA TRP A 239 -8.41 11.86 -12.78
C TRP A 239 -8.45 10.47 -12.14
N ALA A 240 -9.15 9.50 -12.76
CA ALA A 240 -9.07 8.10 -12.35
C ALA A 240 -7.63 7.56 -12.45
N ALA A 241 -6.90 7.92 -13.52
CA ALA A 241 -5.50 7.56 -13.68
C ALA A 241 -4.62 8.26 -12.63
N MET A 242 -4.82 9.56 -12.41
CA MET A 242 -4.10 10.29 -11.37
C MET A 242 -4.32 9.68 -9.99
N GLY A 243 -5.52 9.15 -9.72
CA GLY A 243 -5.86 8.41 -8.50
C GLY A 243 -4.85 7.30 -8.20
N PHE A 244 -4.48 6.53 -9.20
CA PHE A 244 -3.49 5.45 -9.06
C PHE A 244 -2.04 5.95 -8.98
N MET A 245 -1.73 7.08 -9.62
CA MET A 245 -0.37 7.63 -9.65
C MET A 245 0.00 8.41 -8.38
N GLN A 246 -0.99 8.95 -7.65
CA GLN A 246 -0.75 9.79 -6.48
C GLN A 246 -1.41 9.22 -5.20
N PRO A 247 -2.73 9.38 -4.96
CA PRO A 247 -3.34 8.99 -3.69
C PRO A 247 -3.32 7.48 -3.45
N LEU A 248 -3.13 6.66 -4.49
CA LEU A 248 -2.97 5.22 -4.39
C LEU A 248 -1.56 4.76 -4.79
N VAL A 249 -0.56 5.65 -4.71
CA VAL A 249 0.84 5.27 -4.94
C VAL A 249 1.23 4.18 -3.93
N GLY A 250 1.63 3.01 -4.45
CA GLY A 250 1.89 1.81 -3.64
C GLY A 250 0.81 0.73 -3.73
N PHE A 251 -0.32 0.98 -4.40
CA PHE A 251 -1.24 -0.10 -4.78
C PHE A 251 -0.56 -0.96 -5.85
N GLU A 252 -0.22 -2.20 -5.51
CA GLU A 252 0.47 -3.12 -6.42
C GLU A 252 -0.34 -3.29 -7.72
N GLY A 253 0.31 -3.01 -8.85
CA GLY A 253 -0.34 -3.06 -10.16
C GLY A 253 -1.14 -1.82 -10.56
N GLY A 254 -1.25 -0.77 -9.72
CA GLY A 254 -2.04 0.44 -10.01
C GLY A 254 -1.61 1.23 -11.26
N LEU A 255 -0.35 1.10 -11.68
CA LEU A 255 0.17 1.77 -12.88
C LEU A 255 -0.46 1.24 -14.18
N LEU A 256 -0.86 -0.04 -14.23
CA LEU A 256 -1.50 -0.60 -15.41
C LEU A 256 -2.93 -0.02 -15.62
N PRO A 257 -3.82 -0.02 -14.62
CA PRO A 257 -5.08 0.73 -14.68
C PRO A 257 -4.89 2.21 -15.01
N SER A 258 -3.86 2.86 -14.45
CA SER A 258 -3.53 4.26 -14.80
C SER A 258 -3.36 4.44 -16.31
N LEU A 259 -2.52 3.61 -16.92
CA LEU A 259 -2.29 3.63 -18.36
C LEU A 259 -3.56 3.34 -19.16
N MET A 260 -4.38 2.37 -18.72
CA MET A 260 -5.64 2.05 -19.40
C MET A 260 -6.61 3.23 -19.40
N HIS A 261 -6.73 3.93 -18.27
CA HIS A 261 -7.55 5.14 -18.21
C HIS A 261 -6.98 6.26 -19.09
N LEU A 262 -5.66 6.50 -19.07
CA LEU A 262 -5.05 7.53 -19.92
C LEU A 262 -5.20 7.23 -21.42
N ARG A 263 -5.08 5.96 -21.84
CA ARG A 263 -5.37 5.55 -23.23
C ARG A 263 -6.81 5.89 -23.61
N ARG A 264 -7.76 5.53 -22.75
CA ARG A 264 -9.16 5.85 -23.01
C ARG A 264 -9.42 7.35 -23.06
N ALA A 265 -8.76 8.14 -22.21
CA ALA A 265 -8.81 9.60 -22.27
C ALA A 265 -8.25 10.15 -23.60
N ILE A 266 -7.13 9.59 -24.09
CA ILE A 266 -6.54 9.94 -25.39
C ILE A 266 -7.46 9.55 -26.55
N ASP A 267 -8.11 8.38 -26.50
CA ASP A 267 -9.04 7.95 -27.54
C ASP A 267 -10.26 8.89 -27.64
N LEU A 268 -10.77 9.34 -26.49
CA LEU A 268 -11.90 10.27 -26.41
C LEU A 268 -11.50 11.70 -26.81
N GLU A 269 -10.27 12.12 -26.51
CA GLU A 269 -9.76 13.46 -26.82
C GLU A 269 -8.30 13.42 -27.34
N PRO A 270 -8.11 13.08 -28.64
CA PRO A 270 -6.78 12.83 -29.19
C PRO A 270 -5.85 14.04 -29.26
N ASN A 271 -6.38 15.26 -29.10
CA ASN A 271 -5.59 16.49 -29.13
C ASN A 271 -5.19 16.98 -27.73
N GLU A 272 -5.67 16.34 -26.66
CA GLU A 272 -5.32 16.72 -25.29
C GLU A 272 -3.91 16.22 -24.93
N ILE A 273 -2.96 17.14 -24.99
CA ILE A 273 -1.53 16.88 -24.75
C ILE A 273 -1.28 16.45 -23.30
N ARG A 274 -2.06 16.94 -22.34
CA ARG A 274 -1.94 16.55 -20.91
C ARG A 274 -2.12 15.05 -20.72
N ASN A 275 -3.11 14.44 -21.37
CA ASN A 275 -3.37 13.00 -21.28
C ASN A 275 -2.20 12.20 -21.87
N LYS A 276 -1.69 12.64 -23.02
CA LYS A 276 -0.53 12.03 -23.69
C LYS A 276 0.75 12.16 -22.86
N ALA A 277 1.01 13.34 -22.30
CA ALA A 277 2.18 13.60 -21.47
C ALA A 277 2.18 12.67 -20.24
N MET A 278 1.03 12.55 -19.56
CA MET A 278 0.93 11.67 -18.40
C MET A 278 1.06 10.19 -18.77
N ALA A 279 0.49 9.74 -19.90
CA ALA A 279 0.69 8.38 -20.39
C ALA A 279 2.17 8.12 -20.68
N PHE A 280 2.85 9.06 -21.33
CA PHE A 280 4.26 8.94 -21.68
C PHE A 280 5.18 8.90 -20.44
N VAL A 281 4.82 9.58 -19.35
CA VAL A 281 5.51 9.48 -18.06
C VAL A 281 5.51 8.03 -17.54
N LEU A 282 4.43 7.26 -17.74
CA LEU A 282 4.34 5.86 -17.31
C LEU A 282 5.21 4.89 -18.10
N TYR A 283 5.78 5.30 -19.25
CA TYR A 283 6.70 4.44 -19.98
C TYR A 283 7.96 4.15 -19.15
N GLY A 284 8.29 2.87 -19.01
CA GLY A 284 9.35 2.36 -18.13
C GLY A 284 8.85 1.90 -16.75
N SER A 285 7.66 2.35 -16.33
CA SER A 285 7.06 1.98 -15.04
C SER A 285 6.03 0.85 -15.16
N VAL A 286 5.67 0.45 -16.37
CA VAL A 286 4.79 -0.70 -16.68
C VAL A 286 5.48 -1.69 -17.61
N SER A 287 4.97 -2.92 -17.66
CA SER A 287 5.53 -3.97 -18.55
C SER A 287 5.57 -3.52 -20.01
N PRO A 288 6.66 -3.80 -20.76
CA PRO A 288 6.73 -3.52 -22.20
C PRO A 288 5.63 -4.20 -23.03
N GLN A 289 5.02 -5.27 -22.52
CA GLN A 289 3.86 -5.92 -23.15
C GLN A 289 2.60 -5.06 -23.01
N ALA A 290 2.46 -4.37 -21.88
CA ALA A 290 1.33 -3.51 -21.60
C ALA A 290 1.47 -2.13 -22.25
N PHE A 291 2.69 -1.58 -22.34
CA PHE A 291 2.98 -0.31 -23.01
C PHE A 291 4.15 -0.45 -23.99
N PRO A 292 3.89 -0.91 -25.23
CA PRO A 292 4.93 -1.14 -26.22
C PRO A 292 5.69 0.14 -26.57
N ARG A 293 7.00 -0.02 -26.82
CA ARG A 293 7.90 1.05 -27.23
C ARG A 293 7.39 1.87 -28.42
N SER A 294 6.79 1.22 -29.41
CA SER A 294 6.25 1.90 -30.60
C SER A 294 5.13 2.88 -30.25
N GLU A 295 4.26 2.50 -29.32
CA GLU A 295 3.19 3.36 -28.84
C GLU A 295 3.72 4.53 -28.02
N ALA A 296 4.68 4.27 -27.12
CA ALA A 296 5.32 5.33 -26.34
C ALA A 296 6.05 6.35 -27.22
N ILE A 297 6.71 5.92 -28.31
CA ILE A 297 7.34 6.82 -29.29
C ILE A 297 6.29 7.68 -29.99
N LEU A 298 5.16 7.10 -30.41
CA LEU A 298 4.07 7.83 -31.06
C LEU A 298 3.52 8.92 -30.13
N ILE A 299 3.14 8.56 -28.90
CA ILE A 299 2.61 9.48 -27.89
C ILE A 299 3.67 10.54 -27.55
N GLY A 300 4.93 10.13 -27.33
CA GLY A 300 6.02 11.04 -26.97
C GLY A 300 6.32 12.07 -28.05
N ARG A 301 6.25 11.71 -29.34
CA ARG A 301 6.42 12.67 -30.45
C ARG A 301 5.35 13.75 -30.44
N ASP A 302 4.09 13.39 -30.18
CA ASP A 302 3.00 14.37 -30.08
C ASP A 302 3.22 15.33 -28.91
N VAL A 303 3.66 14.81 -27.76
CA VAL A 303 3.94 15.61 -26.57
C VAL A 303 5.09 16.59 -26.81
N VAL A 304 6.20 16.10 -27.38
CA VAL A 304 7.39 16.93 -27.69
C VAL A 304 7.09 17.95 -28.79
N ALA A 305 6.27 17.61 -29.78
CA ALA A 305 5.85 18.56 -30.81
C ALA A 305 5.04 19.72 -30.21
N ALA A 306 4.20 19.44 -29.21
CA ALA A 306 3.44 20.46 -28.50
C ALA A 306 4.30 21.29 -27.54
N ASN A 307 5.30 20.68 -26.89
CA ASN A 307 6.20 21.34 -25.94
C ASN A 307 7.67 20.89 -26.13
N PRO A 308 8.40 21.48 -27.10
CA PRO A 308 9.74 21.01 -27.49
C PRO A 308 10.86 21.29 -26.47
N GLY A 309 10.60 22.09 -25.44
CA GLY A 309 11.57 22.46 -24.40
C GLY A 309 11.46 21.65 -23.10
N ASP A 310 10.65 20.60 -23.07
CA ASP A 310 10.38 19.80 -21.86
C ASP A 310 11.39 18.63 -21.72
N ASP A 311 11.66 18.20 -20.48
CA ASP A 311 12.50 17.04 -20.12
C ASP A 311 12.02 15.76 -20.82
N LEU A 312 10.75 15.72 -21.22
CA LEU A 312 10.15 14.66 -22.03
C LEU A 312 10.79 14.51 -23.42
N ALA A 313 11.45 15.54 -23.96
CA ALA A 313 12.18 15.45 -25.22
C ALA A 313 13.42 14.56 -25.11
N ASP A 314 14.15 14.62 -24.00
CA ASP A 314 15.26 13.71 -23.73
C ASP A 314 14.76 12.28 -23.49
N LYS A 315 13.63 12.15 -22.79
CA LYS A 315 12.95 10.85 -22.63
C LYS A 315 12.64 10.22 -23.98
N LEU A 316 12.07 10.98 -24.90
CA LEU A 316 11.77 10.50 -26.25
C LEU A 316 13.04 10.09 -27.01
N ARG A 317 14.09 10.92 -27.01
CA ARG A 317 15.37 10.60 -27.68
C ARG A 317 15.97 9.29 -27.16
N ALA A 318 15.96 9.08 -25.85
CA ALA A 318 16.45 7.85 -25.24
C ALA A 318 15.65 6.63 -25.71
N ILE A 319 14.32 6.71 -25.65
CA ILE A 319 13.42 5.64 -26.10
C ILE A 319 13.62 5.35 -27.59
N GLU A 320 13.75 6.36 -28.45
CA GLU A 320 14.00 6.20 -29.90
C GLU A 320 15.36 5.56 -30.19
N SER A 321 16.39 5.83 -29.37
CA SER A 321 17.70 5.19 -29.49
C SER A 321 17.74 3.74 -28.97
N GLY A 322 16.68 3.28 -28.31
CA GLY A 322 16.59 1.95 -27.72
C GLY A 322 17.23 1.85 -26.33
N LYS A 323 17.64 2.98 -25.75
CA LYS A 323 18.05 3.07 -24.35
C LYS A 323 16.81 2.98 -23.45
N LEU A 324 16.96 2.29 -22.32
CA LEU A 324 15.97 2.33 -21.26
C LEU A 324 16.07 3.69 -20.58
N TRP A 325 15.02 4.51 -20.70
CA TRP A 325 14.94 5.74 -19.93
C TRP A 325 14.92 5.41 -18.44
N GLY A 326 15.87 5.96 -17.69
CA GLY A 326 16.03 5.67 -16.28
C GLY A 326 16.82 4.39 -15.98
N ASP A 327 17.61 3.88 -16.94
CA ASP A 327 18.69 2.94 -16.63
C ASP A 327 19.56 3.54 -15.51
N PRO A 328 19.82 2.85 -14.38
CA PRO A 328 20.58 3.40 -13.27
C PRO A 328 21.92 4.03 -13.64
N GLU A 329 22.52 3.65 -14.78
CA GLU A 329 23.73 4.28 -15.32
C GLU A 329 23.50 5.72 -15.85
N ASP A 330 22.30 6.07 -16.32
CA ASP A 330 21.97 7.43 -16.81
C ASP A 330 21.69 8.43 -15.66
N TRP A 331 21.34 7.94 -14.46
CA TRP A 331 21.17 8.78 -13.24
C TRP A 331 22.50 9.30 -12.70
N VAL A 332 23.61 8.74 -13.19
CA VAL A 332 24.98 9.11 -12.81
C VAL A 332 25.39 10.45 -13.44
N THR A 333 24.70 10.91 -14.48
CA THR A 333 25.00 12.18 -15.16
C THR A 333 23.90 13.21 -14.98
N LEU A 334 23.70 13.68 -13.74
CA LEU A 334 23.19 15.06 -13.58
C LEU A 334 24.24 16.02 -14.21
N PRO A 335 23.83 17.08 -14.91
CA PRO A 335 24.75 18.13 -15.35
C PRO A 335 25.59 18.58 -14.16
N LYS A 336 26.89 18.82 -14.37
CA LYS A 336 27.79 19.26 -13.29
C LYS A 336 27.22 20.47 -12.55
N GLU A 337 26.54 21.39 -13.24
CA GLU A 337 25.87 22.52 -12.59
C GLU A 337 24.77 22.09 -11.61
N GLY A 338 23.96 21.08 -11.96
CA GLY A 338 22.89 20.58 -11.09
C GLY A 338 23.44 19.94 -9.82
N VAL A 339 24.51 19.14 -9.93
CA VAL A 339 25.19 18.52 -8.78
C VAL A 339 25.87 19.59 -7.91
N GLU A 340 26.52 20.59 -8.50
CA GLU A 340 27.18 21.66 -7.75
C GLU A 340 26.18 22.63 -7.11
N GLN A 341 25.04 22.90 -7.75
CA GLN A 341 23.94 23.66 -7.16
C GLN A 341 23.32 22.90 -5.98
N MET A 342 23.15 21.59 -6.09
CA MET A 342 22.64 20.75 -4.99
C MET A 342 23.62 20.69 -3.82
N LYS A 343 24.92 20.50 -4.10
CA LYS A 343 25.98 20.60 -3.08
C LYS A 343 26.02 21.99 -2.44
N SER A 344 25.79 23.06 -3.21
CA SER A 344 25.72 24.42 -2.69
C SER A 344 24.52 24.62 -1.77
N VAL A 345 23.33 24.14 -2.14
CA VAL A 345 22.12 24.21 -1.31
C VAL A 345 22.31 23.41 -0.02
N VAL A 346 22.78 22.16 -0.10
CA VAL A 346 23.04 21.30 1.07
C VAL A 346 24.12 21.91 1.99
N LYS A 347 25.22 22.43 1.42
CA LYS A 347 26.28 23.12 2.21
C LYS A 347 25.78 24.42 2.84
N SER A 348 24.99 25.22 2.12
CA SER A 348 24.48 26.51 2.59
C SER A 348 23.45 26.38 3.71
N GLN A 349 22.74 25.26 3.78
CA GLN A 349 21.71 25.00 4.79
C GLN A 349 22.26 24.26 6.02
N SER A 350 23.55 23.89 6.03
CA SER A 350 24.22 23.19 7.15
C SER A 350 23.43 22.00 7.68
N LEU A 351 22.83 21.22 6.77
CA LEU A 351 21.99 20.09 7.16
C LEU A 351 22.82 19.04 7.91
N SER A 352 22.28 18.57 9.03
CA SER A 352 22.91 17.48 9.80
C SER A 352 22.83 16.16 9.02
N PRO A 353 23.73 15.20 9.30
CA PRO A 353 23.67 13.86 8.70
C PRO A 353 22.31 13.17 8.87
N ASP A 354 21.59 13.45 9.96
CA ASP A 354 20.28 12.85 10.24
C ASP A 354 19.16 13.51 9.44
N GLN A 355 19.24 14.82 9.20
CA GLN A 355 18.34 15.53 8.28
C GLN A 355 18.53 15.02 6.84
N LEU A 356 19.76 14.73 6.42
CA LEU A 356 20.05 14.14 5.11
C LEU A 356 19.53 12.70 4.99
N ARG A 357 19.70 11.87 6.02
CA ARG A 357 19.13 10.51 6.05
C ARG A 357 17.60 10.52 5.94
N PHE A 358 16.96 11.39 6.72
CA PHE A 358 15.51 11.55 6.67
C PHE A 358 15.01 11.99 5.27
N LEU A 359 15.70 12.96 4.64
CA LEU A 359 15.44 13.37 3.26
C LEU A 359 15.55 12.22 2.27
N SER A 360 16.59 11.39 2.39
CA SER A 360 16.77 10.21 1.54
C SER A 360 15.60 9.23 1.68
N ASP A 361 15.26 8.86 2.91
CA ASP A 361 14.23 7.86 3.18
C ASP A 361 12.83 8.33 2.75
N LEU A 362 12.56 9.64 2.87
CA LEU A 362 11.29 10.24 2.43
C LEU A 362 11.14 10.17 0.90
N VAL A 363 12.22 10.43 0.16
CA VAL A 363 12.20 10.43 -1.30
C VAL A 363 12.06 9.03 -1.90
N PHE A 364 12.69 8.03 -1.29
CA PHE A 364 12.62 6.64 -1.77
C PHE A 364 11.42 5.86 -1.25
N GLY A 365 10.47 6.52 -0.61
CA GLY A 365 9.25 5.87 -0.13
C GLY A 365 9.52 4.85 0.98
N LYS A 366 10.60 4.99 1.76
CA LYS A 366 10.83 4.19 2.97
C LYS A 366 10.02 4.78 4.12
N SER A 367 8.70 4.64 4.05
CA SER A 367 7.75 5.27 4.96
C SER A 367 8.00 4.93 6.44
N ALA A 368 8.46 3.72 6.74
CA ALA A 368 8.77 3.31 8.12
C ALA A 368 10.06 3.99 8.65
N ASP A 369 11.12 4.04 7.85
CA ASP A 369 12.40 4.63 8.23
C ASP A 369 12.32 6.16 8.27
N SER A 370 11.59 6.77 7.34
CA SER A 370 11.32 8.21 7.37
C SER A 370 10.51 8.62 8.60
N VAL A 371 9.51 7.86 9.04
CA VAL A 371 8.79 8.15 10.30
C VAL A 371 9.68 7.94 11.52
N ALA A 372 10.55 6.93 11.52
CA ALA A 372 11.51 6.72 12.61
C ALA A 372 12.56 7.85 12.68
N HIS A 373 13.10 8.28 11.54
CA HIS A 373 14.05 9.38 11.45
C HIS A 373 13.40 10.74 11.71
N ALA A 374 12.15 10.96 11.30
CA ALA A 374 11.39 12.17 11.61
C ALA A 374 11.26 12.40 13.12
N LYS A 375 11.12 11.31 13.90
CA LYS A 375 11.06 11.37 15.37
C LYS A 375 12.38 11.75 16.03
N LEU A 376 13.50 11.64 15.31
CA LEU A 376 14.83 12.05 15.78
C LEU A 376 15.13 13.51 15.45
N LEU A 377 14.29 14.17 14.65
CA LEU A 377 14.44 15.56 14.28
C LEU A 377 13.56 16.45 15.16
N ASP A 378 14.09 17.58 15.60
CA ASP A 378 13.29 18.61 16.23
C ASP A 378 12.38 19.32 15.20
N ARG A 379 11.44 20.11 15.70
CA ARG A 379 10.44 20.82 14.88
C ARG A 379 11.07 21.79 13.88
N ASP A 380 12.13 22.48 14.25
CA ASP A 380 12.79 23.46 13.38
C ASP A 380 13.58 22.75 12.28
N SER A 381 14.19 21.60 12.61
CA SER A 381 14.83 20.68 11.67
C SER A 381 13.84 20.12 10.63
N LEU A 382 12.66 19.68 11.06
CA LEU A 382 11.61 19.23 10.13
C LEU A 382 11.12 20.39 9.24
N GLN A 383 10.96 21.58 9.80
CA GLN A 383 10.51 22.76 9.07
C GLN A 383 11.54 23.24 8.04
N GLN A 384 12.85 23.10 8.32
CA GLN A 384 13.92 23.33 7.35
C GLN A 384 13.89 22.30 6.21
N VAL A 385 13.71 21.01 6.53
CA VAL A 385 13.61 19.93 5.55
C VAL A 385 12.41 20.13 4.60
N PHE A 386 11.22 20.39 5.14
CA PHE A 386 10.03 20.67 4.32
C PHE A 386 10.11 22.00 3.57
N GLY A 387 10.74 23.02 4.17
CA GLY A 387 11.06 24.27 3.51
C GLY A 387 12.00 24.07 2.30
N LEU A 388 12.91 23.10 2.37
CA LEU A 388 13.79 22.73 1.26
C LEU A 388 13.00 22.07 0.11
N PHE A 389 12.11 21.12 0.43
CA PHE A 389 11.21 20.48 -0.54
C PHE A 389 10.39 21.50 -1.33
N SER A 390 9.87 22.54 -0.66
CA SER A 390 9.09 23.59 -1.32
C SER A 390 9.90 24.47 -2.29
N LYS A 391 11.23 24.50 -2.16
CA LYS A 391 12.15 25.32 -2.97
C LYS A 391 12.76 24.54 -4.14
N ILE A 392 12.71 23.21 -4.12
CA ILE A 392 13.20 22.35 -5.19
C ILE A 392 12.05 22.15 -6.19
N ARG A 393 12.04 22.91 -7.29
CA ARG A 393 11.20 22.63 -8.46
C ARG A 393 11.90 21.55 -9.31
N GLY A 394 11.31 20.37 -9.44
CA GLY A 394 11.79 19.31 -10.34
C GLY A 394 12.10 17.97 -9.66
N ASP A 395 12.27 16.94 -10.50
CA ASP A 395 12.24 15.49 -10.26
C ASP A 395 12.77 15.03 -8.89
N VAL A 396 11.81 14.74 -8.00
CA VAL A 396 12.03 14.30 -6.62
C VAL A 396 12.84 13.00 -6.55
N LEU A 397 12.76 12.11 -7.55
CA LEU A 397 13.46 10.83 -7.50
C LEU A 397 14.97 10.98 -7.72
N ALA A 398 15.40 11.85 -8.64
CA ALA A 398 16.82 12.13 -8.87
C ALA A 398 17.51 12.72 -7.63
N TYR A 399 16.76 13.49 -6.83
CA TYR A 399 17.22 14.07 -5.56
C TYR A 399 17.50 13.00 -4.49
N GLY A 400 16.63 12.00 -4.37
CA GLY A 400 16.82 10.89 -3.43
C GLY A 400 18.10 10.12 -3.71
N TYR A 401 18.34 9.82 -4.99
CA TYR A 401 19.53 9.10 -5.48
C TYR A 401 20.84 9.74 -5.06
N TRP A 402 20.96 11.06 -5.14
CA TRP A 402 22.18 11.76 -4.75
C TRP A 402 22.36 11.92 -3.24
N VAL A 403 21.27 12.15 -2.49
CA VAL A 403 21.33 12.19 -1.03
C VAL A 403 21.79 10.82 -0.48
N TYR A 404 21.31 9.72 -1.05
CA TYR A 404 21.77 8.37 -0.71
C TYR A 404 23.26 8.17 -0.99
N ARG A 405 23.76 8.60 -2.16
CA ARG A 405 25.18 8.46 -2.53
C ARG A 405 26.12 9.33 -1.68
N LEU A 406 25.71 10.55 -1.33
CA LEU A 406 26.45 11.42 -0.40
C LEU A 406 26.57 10.80 1.01
N LEU A 407 25.52 10.10 1.46
CA LEU A 407 25.53 9.40 2.75
C LEU A 407 26.45 8.16 2.75
N GLN A 408 26.77 7.60 1.59
CA GLN A 408 27.69 6.45 1.45
C GLN A 408 29.17 6.88 1.30
N GLY A 409 29.49 8.18 1.25
CA GLY A 409 30.86 8.68 1.22
C GLY A 409 31.60 8.49 -0.12
N GLU A 410 30.90 8.14 -1.19
CA GLU A 410 31.51 7.92 -2.51
C GLU A 410 31.81 9.26 -3.21
N THR A 411 33.02 9.40 -3.75
CA THR A 411 33.39 10.53 -4.63
C THR A 411 33.42 10.09 -6.09
N ALA A 412 33.17 11.02 -7.01
CA ALA A 412 33.04 10.77 -8.45
C ALA A 412 34.31 10.22 -9.15
N GLN A 413 35.40 9.98 -8.41
CA GLN A 413 36.68 9.53 -8.97
C GLN A 413 36.80 8.00 -9.04
N ASP A 414 35.94 7.24 -8.35
CA ASP A 414 36.06 5.79 -8.25
C ASP A 414 35.22 5.06 -9.29
N ARG A 415 35.71 5.03 -10.54
CA ARG A 415 35.56 3.92 -11.53
C ARG A 415 35.89 4.40 -12.95
N ILE A 416 37.16 4.35 -13.30
CA ILE A 416 37.59 4.01 -14.66
C ILE A 416 38.38 2.70 -14.51
N THR A 417 38.02 1.70 -15.30
CA THR A 417 38.56 0.32 -15.36
C THR A 417 37.96 -0.70 -14.38
N THR A 418 37.13 -1.61 -14.92
CA THR A 418 37.43 -3.06 -14.90
C THR A 418 36.46 -3.80 -15.82
N THR A 419 37.06 -4.64 -16.66
CA THR A 419 36.51 -5.44 -17.75
C THR A 419 35.67 -6.65 -17.28
N ARG A 420 34.61 -6.96 -18.04
CA ARG A 420 33.82 -8.21 -17.96
C ARG A 420 34.69 -9.48 -18.17
N PRO A 421 34.41 -10.59 -17.46
CA PRO A 421 34.69 -11.92 -17.95
C PRO A 421 33.46 -12.55 -18.63
N ALA A 422 33.74 -13.24 -19.72
CA ALA A 422 32.83 -14.07 -20.49
C ALA A 422 32.69 -15.49 -19.91
N ASN A 423 31.64 -16.17 -20.36
CA ASN A 423 31.37 -17.62 -20.34
C ASN A 423 30.67 -18.23 -19.11
N CYS A 424 29.42 -18.66 -19.34
CA CYS A 424 28.85 -19.88 -18.76
C CYS A 424 27.88 -20.51 -19.77
N GLN A 425 28.32 -21.59 -20.42
CA GLN A 425 27.46 -22.51 -21.17
C GLN A 425 26.63 -23.34 -20.18
N ARG A 426 25.33 -23.51 -20.44
CA ARG A 426 24.44 -24.44 -19.71
C ARG A 426 24.15 -25.68 -20.56
N SER A 427 24.32 -26.86 -19.97
CA SER A 427 23.89 -28.15 -20.51
C SER A 427 22.39 -28.38 -20.25
N PRO A 428 21.67 -29.13 -21.11
CA PRO A 428 20.25 -29.43 -20.92
C PRO A 428 20.03 -30.83 -20.28
N GLY A 429 19.18 -30.92 -19.26
CA GLY A 429 18.76 -32.21 -18.70
C GLY A 429 17.81 -32.13 -17.50
N ALA A 430 16.51 -32.31 -17.78
CA ALA A 430 15.41 -32.84 -16.96
C ALA A 430 15.14 -32.31 -15.53
N TRP A 431 13.91 -31.86 -15.27
CA TRP A 431 12.86 -32.55 -14.48
C TRP A 431 11.62 -31.63 -14.41
N GLN A 432 10.42 -32.19 -14.61
CA GLN A 432 9.15 -31.46 -14.50
C GLN A 432 8.84 -31.16 -13.02
N GLU A 433 9.09 -29.93 -12.59
CA GLU A 433 8.62 -29.42 -11.30
C GLU A 433 7.18 -28.90 -11.40
N ARG A 434 6.36 -29.25 -10.39
CA ARG A 434 5.05 -28.63 -10.17
C ARG A 434 5.24 -27.16 -9.76
N PRO A 435 4.24 -26.28 -9.98
CA PRO A 435 4.41 -24.84 -9.84
C PRO A 435 4.88 -24.44 -8.43
N ARG A 436 6.06 -23.83 -8.35
CA ARG A 436 6.55 -23.19 -7.12
C ARG A 436 5.78 -21.89 -6.92
N LEU A 437 5.03 -21.78 -5.82
CA LEU A 437 4.43 -20.52 -5.39
C LEU A 437 5.53 -19.61 -4.86
N ARG A 438 5.65 -18.42 -5.44
CA ARG A 438 6.61 -17.39 -5.04
C ARG A 438 5.85 -16.28 -4.32
N CYS A 439 6.27 -15.93 -3.11
CA CYS A 439 5.69 -14.81 -2.38
C CYS A 439 6.78 -13.75 -2.18
N PRO A 440 6.72 -12.60 -2.88
CA PRO A 440 7.61 -11.48 -2.59
C PRO A 440 7.20 -10.83 -1.27
N MET A 441 8.18 -10.49 -0.43
CA MET A 441 7.98 -9.81 0.86
C MET A 441 8.77 -8.50 0.89
N PRO A 442 8.19 -7.36 1.32
CA PRO A 442 8.95 -6.15 1.58
C PRO A 442 9.75 -6.28 2.88
N VAL A 443 11.04 -5.92 2.84
CA VAL A 443 12.00 -6.03 3.98
C VAL A 443 12.22 -4.65 4.61
N GLY A 444 12.10 -4.55 5.95
CA GLY A 444 12.55 -3.39 6.72
C GLY A 444 11.67 -2.87 7.88
N GLN A 445 10.52 -3.47 8.19
CA GLN A 445 9.62 -2.91 9.21
C GLN A 445 9.72 -3.61 10.58
N PRO A 446 9.79 -2.89 11.72
CA PRO A 446 9.74 -3.51 13.03
C PRO A 446 8.31 -3.89 13.43
N ASN A 447 8.11 -5.17 13.81
CA ASN A 447 7.01 -5.72 14.62
C ASN A 447 5.57 -5.56 14.10
N TRP A 448 5.27 -6.09 12.91
CA TRP A 448 3.88 -6.47 12.58
C TRP A 448 3.61 -7.85 13.16
N ILE A 449 2.77 -7.90 14.20
CA ILE A 449 2.39 -9.16 14.82
C ILE A 449 1.03 -9.60 14.28
N GLN A 450 0.95 -10.85 13.79
CA GLN A 450 -0.33 -11.40 13.37
C GLN A 450 -1.14 -11.83 14.59
N ARG A 451 -2.38 -11.33 14.67
CA ARG A 451 -3.26 -11.59 15.81
C ARG A 451 -4.08 -12.85 15.59
N MET A 452 -3.85 -13.87 16.42
CA MET A 452 -4.74 -15.02 16.56
C MET A 452 -5.66 -14.81 17.75
N ARG A 453 -6.93 -15.22 17.65
CA ARG A 453 -7.85 -15.13 18.79
C ARG A 453 -7.95 -16.46 19.50
N THR A 454 -7.79 -16.45 20.82
CA THR A 454 -7.90 -17.67 21.64
C THR A 454 -9.32 -17.88 22.17
N ILE A 455 -9.77 -19.13 22.10
CA ILE A 455 -10.99 -19.60 22.73
C ILE A 455 -10.58 -20.42 23.95
N GLY A 456 -11.03 -20.00 25.13
CA GLY A 456 -11.00 -20.80 26.36
C GLY A 456 -12.32 -21.55 26.52
N THR A 457 -12.25 -22.77 27.05
CA THR A 457 -13.42 -23.57 27.47
C THR A 457 -13.83 -23.24 28.89
#